data_AF-A0A970V484-F1
#
_entry.id   AF-A0A970V484-F1
#
_cell.length_a   1.000
_cell.length_b   1.000
_cell.length_c   1.000
_cell.angle_alpha   90.00
_cell.angle_beta   90.00
_cell.angle_gamma   90.00
#
_symmetry.space_group_name_H-M   'P 1'
#
loop_
_entity.id
_entity.type
_entity.pdbx_description
1 polymer ?
#
loop_
_entity_poly.entity_id
_entity_poly.type
_entity_poly.pdbx_seq_one_letter_code
_entity_poly.pdbx_strand_id
1 'polypeptide(L)'
;MKITSDWHIHSRNSYDGACMTLADLVKEAEAQGILDYGVTDHLNTPYNLPDLYASRSEFDEVITSPRAHFSVEISVMSRWELEELERTGYAGNPVWGIREGGPEGAEPALGLPEEEIRALGIEYVVGGVHWPLYVPVEREAIIRDYHRQNMFLATHPLV
;
A
#
# COMPACT_ATOMS: atom_id res chain seq x y z
N MET A 1 26.02 -12.75 -4.22
CA MET A 1 24.61 -13.08 -4.50
C MET A 1 24.14 -12.14 -5.60
N LYS A 2 23.55 -12.65 -6.68
CA LYS A 2 22.95 -11.82 -7.73
C LYS A 2 21.45 -11.76 -7.45
N ILE A 3 20.92 -10.56 -7.19
CA ILE A 3 19.47 -10.34 -7.10
C ILE A 3 18.95 -10.25 -8.52
N THR A 4 17.94 -11.03 -8.86
CA THR A 4 17.33 -11.07 -10.20
C THR A 4 15.84 -10.76 -10.17
N SER A 5 15.30 -10.48 -8.98
CA SER A 5 13.90 -10.17 -8.77
C SER A 5 13.70 -9.11 -7.69
N ASP A 6 12.65 -8.31 -7.83
CA ASP A 6 12.25 -7.31 -6.85
C ASP A 6 10.71 -7.20 -6.80
N TRP A 7 10.12 -7.63 -5.69
CA TRP A 7 8.67 -7.79 -5.53
C TRP A 7 8.03 -6.62 -4.77
N HIS A 8 8.75 -5.51 -4.61
CA HIS A 8 8.23 -4.33 -3.91
C HIS A 8 8.83 -3.07 -4.51
N ILE A 9 8.25 -2.61 -5.62
CA ILE A 9 8.69 -1.40 -6.31
C ILE A 9 7.53 -0.42 -6.44
N HIS A 10 7.80 0.86 -6.19
CA HIS A 10 6.86 1.93 -6.41
C HIS A 10 7.13 2.66 -7.73
N SER A 11 6.07 3.19 -8.33
CA SER A 11 6.09 4.08 -9.46
C SER A 11 5.79 5.52 -9.02
N ARG A 12 5.85 6.45 -9.97
CA ARG A 12 5.40 7.83 -9.79
C ARG A 12 3.90 7.96 -9.44
N ASN A 13 3.09 6.92 -9.71
CA ASN A 13 1.66 6.96 -9.46
C ASN A 13 1.33 6.70 -7.99
N SER A 14 2.25 6.14 -7.20
CA SER A 14 2.10 6.15 -5.75
C SER A 14 1.91 7.59 -5.26
N TYR A 15 1.04 7.81 -4.28
CA TYR A 15 0.64 9.15 -3.83
C TYR A 15 1.83 10.00 -3.32
N ASP A 16 2.91 9.35 -2.89
CA ASP A 16 4.15 9.96 -2.43
C ASP A 16 5.13 10.28 -3.57
N GLY A 17 4.75 9.95 -4.82
CA GLY A 17 5.58 10.12 -6.01
C GLY A 17 6.91 9.40 -5.89
N ALA A 18 6.93 8.24 -5.24
CA ALA A 18 8.14 7.60 -4.70
C ALA A 18 9.30 7.42 -5.69
N CYS A 19 9.00 7.30 -6.99
CA CYS A 19 10.00 6.87 -7.98
C CYS A 19 9.82 7.56 -9.35
N MET A 20 9.91 6.76 -10.42
CA MET A 20 9.91 7.17 -11.82
C MET A 20 8.68 6.63 -12.57
N THR A 21 8.58 6.92 -13.87
CA THR A 21 7.56 6.30 -14.73
C THR A 21 7.75 4.78 -14.77
N LEU A 22 6.71 4.02 -15.08
CA LEU A 22 6.86 2.57 -15.27
C LEU A 22 7.78 2.24 -16.46
N ALA A 23 7.80 3.10 -17.49
CA ALA A 23 8.67 2.90 -18.65
C ALA A 23 10.16 3.02 -18.27
N ASP A 24 10.50 4.01 -17.44
CA ASP A 24 11.85 4.15 -16.92
C ASP A 24 12.19 3.01 -15.94
N LEU A 25 11.25 2.63 -15.08
CA LEU A 25 11.41 1.53 -14.13
C LEU A 25 11.78 0.23 -14.84
N VAL A 26 11.03 -0.15 -15.89
CA VAL A 26 11.29 -1.37 -16.67
C VAL A 26 12.70 -1.36 -17.24
N LYS A 27 13.07 -0.24 -17.87
CA LYS A 27 14.39 -0.07 -18.49
C LYS A 27 15.52 -0.22 -17.46
N GLU A 28 15.38 0.41 -16.29
CA GLU A 28 16.38 0.34 -15.23
C GLU A 28 16.44 -1.05 -14.57
N ALA A 29 15.29 -1.69 -14.33
CA ALA A 29 15.22 -3.05 -13.82
C ALA A 29 15.94 -4.04 -14.74
N GLU A 30 15.68 -3.98 -16.05
CA GLU A 30 16.35 -4.80 -17.05
C GLU A 30 17.86 -4.54 -17.10
N ALA A 31 18.28 -3.27 -17.04
CA ALA A 31 19.69 -2.90 -17.03
C ALA A 31 20.45 -3.46 -15.80
N GLN A 32 19.77 -3.59 -14.66
CA GLN A 32 20.32 -4.21 -13.45
C GLN A 32 20.20 -5.74 -13.45
N GLY A 33 19.53 -6.33 -14.45
CA GLY A 33 19.27 -7.77 -14.53
C GLY A 33 18.19 -8.26 -13.57
N ILE A 34 17.30 -7.37 -13.14
CA ILE A 34 16.05 -7.67 -12.42
C ILE A 34 15.00 -7.96 -13.49
N LEU A 35 14.61 -9.22 -13.60
CA LEU A 35 13.74 -9.69 -14.69
C LEU A 35 12.33 -10.03 -14.22
N ASP A 36 12.18 -10.38 -12.94
CA ASP A 36 10.90 -10.70 -12.31
C ASP A 36 10.62 -9.64 -11.24
N TYR A 37 9.55 -8.86 -11.40
CA TYR A 37 9.28 -7.77 -10.48
C TYR A 37 7.80 -7.49 -10.31
N GLY A 38 7.44 -6.83 -9.21
CA GLY A 38 6.09 -6.30 -9.07
C GLY A 38 6.04 -4.84 -8.67
N VAL A 39 5.03 -4.18 -9.23
CA VAL A 39 4.67 -2.80 -8.92
C VAL A 39 3.66 -2.85 -7.78
N THR A 40 3.99 -2.21 -6.67
CA THR A 40 3.24 -2.24 -5.40
C THR A 40 3.03 -0.82 -4.90
N ASP A 41 2.40 0.03 -5.71
CA ASP A 41 2.07 1.40 -5.30
C ASP A 41 1.17 1.42 -4.06
N HIS A 42 1.27 2.49 -3.27
CA HIS A 42 0.62 2.54 -1.98
C HIS A 42 -0.89 2.70 -2.08
N LEU A 43 -1.62 1.97 -1.22
CA LEU A 43 -3.00 2.24 -0.86
C LEU A 43 -3.11 2.33 0.66
N ASN A 44 -3.38 3.53 1.16
CA ASN A 44 -3.52 3.76 2.59
C ASN A 44 -5.00 3.75 2.98
N THR A 45 -5.78 4.57 2.28
CA THR A 45 -7.22 4.70 2.49
C THR A 45 -7.92 4.67 1.13
N PRO A 46 -9.25 4.45 1.09
CA PRO A 46 -9.98 4.48 -0.18
C PRO A 46 -9.83 5.80 -0.97
N TYR A 47 -9.37 6.88 -0.34
CA TYR A 47 -9.17 8.17 -1.00
C TYR A 47 -8.04 8.19 -2.00
N ASN A 48 -7.00 7.38 -1.81
CA ASN A 48 -5.89 7.28 -2.75
C ASN A 48 -6.02 6.06 -3.68
N LEU A 49 -7.21 5.45 -3.75
CA LEU A 49 -7.53 4.45 -4.75
C LEU A 49 -7.42 4.96 -6.20
N PRO A 50 -7.78 6.22 -6.55
CA PRO A 50 -7.56 6.74 -7.90
C PRO A 50 -6.10 6.69 -8.38
N ASP A 51 -5.15 6.83 -7.46
CA ASP A 51 -3.72 6.72 -7.74
C ASP A 51 -3.35 5.29 -8.16
N LEU A 52 -3.94 4.28 -7.50
CA LEU A 52 -3.76 2.88 -7.87
C LEU A 52 -4.39 2.54 -9.22
N TYR A 53 -5.54 3.13 -9.56
CA TYR A 53 -6.13 3.04 -10.90
C TYR A 53 -5.23 3.67 -11.97
N ALA A 54 -4.61 4.82 -11.69
CA ALA A 54 -3.65 5.45 -12.59
C ALA A 54 -2.41 4.56 -12.79
N SER A 55 -1.91 3.95 -11.71
CA SER A 55 -0.83 2.96 -11.75
C SER A 55 -1.18 1.76 -12.63
N ARG A 56 -2.39 1.20 -12.46
CA ARG A 56 -2.86 0.08 -13.29
C ARG A 56 -2.93 0.46 -14.77
N SER A 57 -3.48 1.64 -15.08
CA SER A 57 -3.58 2.12 -16.45
C SER A 57 -2.20 2.28 -17.09
N GLU A 58 -1.22 2.83 -16.38
CA GLU A 58 0.15 2.94 -16.89
C GLU A 58 0.80 1.55 -17.04
N PHE A 59 0.52 0.63 -16.12
CA PHE A 59 1.01 -0.75 -16.18
C PHE A 59 0.51 -1.45 -17.44
N ASP A 60 -0.78 -1.36 -17.74
CA ASP A 60 -1.38 -1.93 -18.95
C ASP A 60 -0.80 -1.36 -20.25
N GLU A 61 -0.47 -0.07 -20.25
CA GLU A 61 0.09 0.61 -21.43
C GLU A 61 1.56 0.24 -21.67
N VAL A 62 2.35 0.16 -20.60
CA VAL A 62 3.81 0.06 -20.69
C VAL A 62 4.30 -1.40 -20.61
N ILE A 63 3.67 -2.20 -19.78
CA ILE A 63 4.19 -3.52 -19.41
C ILE A 63 3.73 -4.57 -20.42
N THR A 64 4.71 -5.16 -21.10
CA THR A 64 4.49 -6.25 -22.06
C THR A 64 5.09 -7.58 -21.60
N SER A 65 5.92 -7.56 -20.56
CA SER A 65 6.60 -8.73 -20.03
C SER A 65 5.67 -9.55 -19.13
N PRO A 66 5.59 -10.89 -19.30
CA PRO A 66 4.85 -11.76 -18.39
C PRO A 66 5.54 -11.97 -17.03
N ARG A 67 6.71 -11.34 -16.82
CA ARG A 67 7.48 -11.39 -15.57
C ARG A 67 7.26 -10.17 -14.67
N ALA A 68 6.45 -9.24 -15.14
CA ALA A 68 6.04 -8.06 -14.40
C ALA A 68 4.66 -8.31 -13.82
N HIS A 69 4.49 -7.99 -12.54
CA HIS A 69 3.29 -8.28 -11.78
C HIS A 69 2.67 -7.00 -11.24
N PHE A 70 1.35 -6.87 -11.34
CA PHE A 70 0.64 -5.71 -10.78
C PHE A 70 0.08 -6.07 -9.41
N SER A 71 0.40 -5.25 -8.41
CA SER A 71 0.09 -5.52 -7.00
C SER A 71 0.01 -4.20 -6.22
N VAL A 72 -0.08 -4.28 -4.90
CA VAL A 72 -0.31 -3.11 -4.05
C VAL A 72 0.45 -3.24 -2.73
N GLU A 73 0.98 -2.12 -2.22
CA GLU A 73 1.36 -2.00 -0.81
C GLU A 73 0.19 -1.35 -0.06
N ILE A 74 -0.44 -2.10 0.85
CA ILE A 74 -1.52 -1.59 1.69
C ILE A 74 -1.02 -1.22 3.07
N SER A 75 -1.46 -0.08 3.56
CA SER A 75 -1.11 0.39 4.90
C SER A 75 -2.10 -0.12 5.93
N VAL A 76 -1.59 -0.49 7.11
CA VAL A 76 -2.43 -0.78 8.26
C VAL A 76 -3.08 0.51 8.76
N MET A 77 -4.40 0.56 8.68
CA MET A 77 -5.24 1.62 9.24
C MET A 77 -5.88 1.16 10.54
N SER A 78 -6.51 2.07 11.28
CA SER A 78 -7.51 1.63 12.25
C SER A 78 -8.85 1.36 11.58
N ARG A 79 -9.60 0.37 12.09
CA ARG A 79 -10.99 0.13 11.67
C ARG A 79 -11.85 1.38 11.86
N TRP A 80 -11.66 2.06 13.00
CA TRP A 80 -12.34 3.31 13.30
C TRP A 80 -12.10 4.37 12.23
N GLU A 81 -10.87 4.55 11.74
CA GLU A 81 -10.57 5.50 10.66
C GLU A 81 -11.33 5.15 9.39
N LEU A 82 -11.29 3.89 8.97
CA LEU A 82 -11.96 3.47 7.74
C LEU A 82 -13.48 3.69 7.82
N GLU A 83 -14.10 3.33 8.95
CA GLU A 83 -15.53 3.55 9.19
C GLU A 83 -15.88 5.04 9.26
N GLU A 84 -15.03 5.86 9.89
CA GLU A 84 -15.28 7.30 10.02
C GLU A 84 -15.12 8.03 8.69
N LEU A 85 -14.16 7.62 7.87
CA LEU A 85 -13.98 8.11 6.49
C LEU A 85 -15.20 7.78 5.63
N GLU A 86 -15.68 6.54 5.69
CA GLU A 86 -16.89 6.11 4.98
C GLU A 86 -18.13 6.91 5.43
N ARG A 87 -18.29 7.09 6.75
CA ARG A 87 -19.45 7.75 7.35
C ARG A 87 -19.52 9.24 7.05
N THR A 88 -18.39 9.94 7.11
CA THR A 88 -18.34 11.40 7.03
C THR A 88 -18.05 11.92 5.64
N GLY A 89 -17.49 11.08 4.76
CA GLY A 89 -16.94 11.52 3.48
C GLY A 89 -15.85 12.59 3.65
N TYR A 90 -15.19 12.62 4.83
CA TYR A 90 -14.18 13.57 5.30
C TYR A 90 -13.72 14.60 4.26
N ALA A 91 -14.04 15.88 4.49
CA ALA A 91 -13.85 16.97 3.53
C ALA A 91 -12.38 17.37 3.24
N GLY A 92 -11.41 16.63 3.78
CA GLY A 92 -9.97 16.83 3.54
C GLY A 92 -9.37 15.83 2.54
N ASN A 93 -8.05 15.67 2.56
CA ASN A 93 -7.33 14.64 1.80
C ASN A 93 -6.73 13.59 2.76
N PRO A 94 -7.51 12.61 3.24
CA PRO A 94 -7.10 11.67 4.28
C PRO A 94 -6.32 10.47 3.71
N VAL A 95 -5.43 10.71 2.73
CA VAL A 95 -4.50 9.66 2.26
C VAL A 95 -3.67 9.12 3.42
N TRP A 96 -3.37 9.94 4.43
CA TRP A 96 -2.63 9.51 5.61
C TRP A 96 -3.52 9.00 6.75
N GLY A 97 -4.85 8.94 6.56
CA GLY A 97 -5.82 8.68 7.63
C GLY A 97 -6.23 9.95 8.39
N ILE A 98 -7.04 9.78 9.43
CA ILE A 98 -7.58 10.89 10.25
C ILE A 98 -6.55 11.29 11.32
N ARG A 99 -5.76 10.33 11.81
CA ARG A 99 -4.61 10.50 12.73
C ARG A 99 -4.91 11.05 14.13
N GLU A 100 -6.04 11.71 14.35
CA GLU A 100 -6.42 12.31 15.64
C GLU A 100 -7.86 11.96 16.02
N GLY A 101 -8.21 12.06 17.31
CA GLY A 101 -9.57 11.85 17.81
C GLY A 101 -10.08 10.41 17.85
N GLY A 102 -9.30 9.44 17.36
CA GLY A 102 -9.63 8.02 17.39
C GLY A 102 -9.39 7.37 18.76
N PRO A 103 -9.94 6.17 18.98
CA PRO A 103 -9.80 5.44 20.24
C PRO A 103 -8.38 4.91 20.44
N GLU A 104 -7.87 4.97 21.67
CA GLU A 104 -6.53 4.46 21.99
C GLU A 104 -6.38 2.98 21.64
N GLY A 105 -5.32 2.64 20.90
CA GLY A 105 -5.05 1.26 20.49
C GLY A 105 -6.12 0.67 19.57
N ALA A 106 -6.74 1.51 18.73
CA ALA A 106 -7.79 1.12 17.79
C ALA A 106 -7.46 -0.18 17.02
N GLU A 107 -8.50 -0.96 16.71
CA GLU A 107 -8.37 -2.24 16.01
C GLU A 107 -7.70 -2.04 14.62
N PRO A 108 -6.66 -2.79 14.26
CA PRO A 108 -6.04 -2.69 12.94
C PRO A 108 -6.98 -3.19 11.85
N ALA A 109 -6.91 -2.58 10.67
CA ALA A 109 -7.70 -2.93 9.50
C ALA A 109 -6.95 -2.57 8.21
N LEU A 110 -7.46 -3.08 7.09
CA LEU A 110 -6.92 -2.85 5.76
C LEU A 110 -8.00 -2.25 4.86
N GLY A 111 -7.70 -1.14 4.21
CA GLY A 111 -8.64 -0.39 3.36
C GLY A 111 -8.71 -0.88 1.91
N LEU A 112 -8.64 -2.19 1.67
CA LEU A 112 -8.65 -2.80 0.33
C LEU A 112 -9.85 -3.74 0.16
N PRO A 113 -10.94 -3.28 -0.47
CA PRO A 113 -12.09 -4.13 -0.76
C PRO A 113 -11.80 -5.21 -1.82
N GLU A 114 -12.50 -6.34 -1.75
CA GLU A 114 -12.28 -7.48 -2.64
C GLU A 114 -12.68 -7.17 -4.11
N GLU A 115 -13.65 -6.28 -4.30
CA GLU A 115 -14.01 -5.75 -5.61
C GLU A 115 -12.85 -5.02 -6.29
N GLU A 116 -12.02 -4.29 -5.55
CA GLU A 116 -10.87 -3.57 -6.09
C GLU A 116 -9.75 -4.53 -6.46
N ILE A 117 -9.52 -5.57 -5.65
CA ILE A 117 -8.59 -6.67 -5.97
C ILE A 117 -8.94 -7.28 -7.33
N ARG A 118 -10.23 -7.57 -7.56
CA ARG A 118 -10.71 -8.13 -8.82
C ARG A 118 -10.65 -7.13 -9.98
N ALA A 119 -11.05 -5.89 -9.75
CA ALA A 119 -11.11 -4.86 -10.79
C ALA A 119 -9.73 -4.50 -11.33
N LEU A 120 -8.74 -4.42 -10.45
CA LEU A 120 -7.36 -4.08 -10.80
C LEU A 120 -6.50 -5.31 -11.14
N GLY A 121 -7.01 -6.52 -10.92
CA GLY A 121 -6.26 -7.76 -11.11
C GLY A 121 -5.01 -7.82 -10.23
N ILE A 122 -5.15 -7.44 -8.96
CA ILE A 122 -4.06 -7.48 -7.97
C ILE A 122 -3.63 -8.93 -7.74
N GLU A 123 -2.36 -9.22 -7.99
CA GLU A 123 -1.81 -10.58 -7.91
C GLU A 123 -1.36 -10.98 -6.50
N TYR A 124 -0.80 -10.03 -5.75
CA TYR A 124 -0.47 -10.17 -4.34
C TYR A 124 -0.54 -8.82 -3.63
N VAL A 125 -0.43 -8.86 -2.31
CA VAL A 125 -0.53 -7.69 -1.44
C VAL A 125 0.69 -7.64 -0.53
N VAL A 126 1.32 -6.48 -0.45
CA VAL A 126 2.33 -6.20 0.57
C VAL A 126 1.69 -5.41 1.70
N GLY A 127 1.80 -5.88 2.93
CA GLY A 127 1.33 -5.16 4.11
C GLY A 127 2.40 -4.23 4.69
N GLY A 128 2.08 -2.94 4.80
CA GLY A 128 2.93 -1.91 5.38
C GLY A 128 2.44 -1.41 6.74
N VAL A 129 3.36 -1.26 7.69
CA VAL A 129 3.10 -0.61 8.99
C VAL A 129 3.84 0.73 9.01
N HIS A 130 3.14 1.80 8.63
CA HIS A 130 3.77 3.11 8.46
C HIS A 130 3.62 4.02 9.68
N TRP A 131 2.60 3.82 10.51
CA TRP A 131 2.31 4.70 11.65
C TRP A 131 1.62 4.00 12.83
N PRO A 132 1.70 4.57 14.05
CA PRO A 132 0.97 4.05 15.20
C PRO A 132 -0.54 4.32 15.10
N LEU A 133 -1.35 3.43 15.67
CA LEU A 133 -2.81 3.54 15.74
C LEU A 133 -3.26 4.09 17.10
N TYR A 134 -3.25 5.43 17.22
CA TYR A 134 -3.80 6.17 18.36
C TYR A 134 -3.20 5.82 19.73
N VAL A 135 -1.93 5.40 19.78
CA VAL A 135 -1.21 5.21 21.05
C VAL A 135 -0.46 6.48 21.47
N PRO A 136 -0.14 6.66 22.76
CA PRO A 136 0.70 7.77 23.22
C PRO A 136 2.02 7.86 22.45
N VAL A 137 2.53 9.09 22.28
CA VAL A 137 3.85 9.34 21.65
C VAL A 137 4.98 9.02 22.63
N GLU A 138 5.02 7.76 23.03
CA GLU A 138 5.99 7.16 23.94
C GLU A 138 6.64 5.97 23.23
N ARG A 139 7.96 5.86 23.34
CA ARG A 139 8.74 4.83 22.63
C ARG A 139 8.15 3.43 22.77
N GLU A 140 7.86 3.03 24.01
CA GLU A 140 7.35 1.69 24.30
C GLU A 140 5.92 1.47 23.79
N ALA A 141 5.08 2.50 23.82
CA ALA A 141 3.73 2.43 23.28
C ALA A 141 3.77 2.25 21.75
N ILE A 142 4.61 3.03 21.07
CA ILE A 142 4.82 2.94 19.61
C ILE A 142 5.38 1.56 19.22
N ILE A 143 6.45 1.09 19.88
CA ILE A 143 7.05 -0.22 19.55
C ILE A 143 6.03 -1.35 19.70
N ARG A 144 5.25 -1.35 20.80
CA ARG A 144 4.22 -2.36 21.02
C ARG A 144 3.12 -2.31 19.97
N ASP A 145 2.73 -1.10 19.56
CA ASP A 145 1.71 -0.95 18.54
C ASP A 145 2.20 -1.40 17.16
N TYR A 146 3.42 -1.04 16.75
CA TYR A 146 4.02 -1.56 15.51
C TYR A 146 4.15 -3.08 15.53
N HIS A 147 4.55 -3.66 16.66
CA HIS A 147 4.58 -5.11 16.82
C HIS A 147 3.17 -5.71 16.64
N ARG A 148 2.15 -5.15 17.30
CA ARG A 148 0.75 -5.58 17.18
C ARG A 148 0.26 -5.54 15.73
N GLN A 149 0.57 -4.46 15.00
CA GLN A 149 0.21 -4.31 13.59
C GLN A 149 0.92 -5.33 12.70
N ASN A 150 2.22 -5.58 12.92
CA ASN A 150 2.95 -6.64 12.20
C ASN A 150 2.38 -8.04 12.49
N MET A 151 1.97 -8.32 13.74
CA MET A 151 1.32 -9.59 14.07
C MET A 151 -0.07 -9.73 13.40
N PHE A 152 -0.80 -8.61 13.29
CA PHE A 152 -2.03 -8.57 12.51
C PHE A 152 -1.76 -8.92 11.04
N LEU A 153 -0.81 -8.26 10.38
CA LEU A 153 -0.42 -8.55 8.99
C LEU A 153 0.02 -10.00 8.80
N ALA A 154 0.90 -10.52 9.67
CA ALA A 154 1.43 -11.88 9.58
C ALA A 154 0.37 -12.99 9.70
N THR A 155 -0.85 -12.65 10.14
CA THR A 155 -1.97 -13.59 10.29
C THR A 155 -3.16 -13.24 9.42
N HIS A 156 -3.09 -12.15 8.64
CA HIS A 156 -4.18 -11.67 7.83
C HIS A 156 -4.23 -12.42 6.49
N PRO A 157 -5.35 -13.03 6.08
CA PRO A 157 -5.39 -13.90 4.89
C PRO A 157 -5.15 -13.18 3.55
N LEU A 158 -5.16 -11.85 3.53
CA LEU A 158 -4.84 -11.05 2.34
C LEU A 158 -3.34 -10.85 2.13
N VAL A 159 -2.51 -11.03 3.18
CA VAL A 159 -1.07 -10.68 3.21
C VAL A 159 -0.26 -11.95 3.47
#